data_AF-A0A449B2D1-F1
#
_entry.id   AF-A0A449B2D1-F1
#
_cell.length_a   1.000
_cell.length_b   1.000
_cell.length_c   1.000
_cell.angle_alpha   90.00
_cell.angle_beta   90.00
_cell.angle_gamma   90.00
#
_symmetry.space_group_name_H-M   'P 1'
#
loop_
_entity.id
_entity.type
_entity.pdbx_description
1 polymer ?
#
loop_
_entity_poly.entity_id
_entity_poly.type
_entity_poly.pdbx_seq_one_letter_code
_entity_poly.pdbx_strand_id
1 'polypeptide(L)'
;MIKIQEKLNENNIALKIVFENSSHPEFVIKKQNHITEDLSNNVAYLYVEKEYFSYFEVQNLLRKLPKSINRDYVLDVASLEEKFNKEEALRLAVLSTDFGSAKLFKKTFKSEKTEEKELSLLVQNYDDKYLKELLIVAEAITTTRNLQITPENFLNSENLASFVASDLSGIENLKVKVLTKKEIEQLNMGLLLSVNKGSTHEPRVVVIEYNGNPESQEKTVYVGKGITFDTGGVNTKGYHMEGMKFDMSGSAIVAYALKAIAQLKLAKNVSAIMCITDNRINGDASLPENVYQSMSGKWVEVADTDAEGRLVLADGLYYAAEILKATTIVDVATLTGAILSSLGHVYTGVFSQSDAKVKSFLKAASQVKEKVWRMPMHEDYDKGNKSSKVADLLNWSSTVRQDSSQAAMFLKEFVKDVDYIHCDIAGTADFKGEPQGVLVATLVEFAKNL
;
A
#
# COMPACT_ATOMS: atom_id res chain seq x y z
N MET A 1 -17.63 2.93 2.40
CA MET A 1 -17.58 3.94 1.34
C MET A 1 -18.33 5.17 1.80
N ILE A 2 -17.74 6.34 1.58
CA ILE A 2 -18.37 7.64 1.80
C ILE A 2 -19.63 7.80 0.94
N LYS A 3 -20.68 8.41 1.49
CA LYS A 3 -21.93 8.67 0.77
C LYS A 3 -21.81 9.93 -0.07
N ILE A 4 -22.23 9.85 -1.34
CA ILE A 4 -22.29 10.98 -2.27
C ILE A 4 -23.73 11.47 -2.40
N GLN A 5 -23.92 12.78 -2.43
CA GLN A 5 -25.19 13.46 -2.64
C GLN A 5 -25.06 14.45 -3.80
N GLU A 6 -26.05 14.47 -4.70
CA GLU A 6 -26.11 15.45 -5.80
C GLU A 6 -26.85 16.74 -5.39
N LYS A 7 -27.64 16.70 -4.32
CA LYS A 7 -28.45 17.83 -3.82
C LYS A 7 -28.53 17.80 -2.30
N LEU A 8 -28.69 18.98 -1.70
CA LEU A 8 -28.96 19.11 -0.27
C LEU A 8 -30.46 18.89 -0.01
N ASN A 9 -30.79 18.07 0.98
CA ASN A 9 -32.14 17.94 1.52
C ASN A 9 -32.36 18.97 2.63
N GLU A 10 -33.61 19.32 2.93
CA GLU A 10 -33.97 20.33 3.96
C GLU A 10 -33.45 20.02 5.37
N ASN A 11 -33.16 18.75 5.66
CA ASN A 11 -32.64 18.28 6.94
C ASN A 11 -31.11 18.23 7.01
N ASN A 12 -30.40 18.51 5.91
CA ASN A 12 -28.95 18.40 5.83
C ASN A 12 -28.28 19.73 6.20
N ILE A 13 -27.22 19.69 7.01
CA ILE A 13 -26.36 20.84 7.25
C ILE A 13 -25.18 20.80 6.27
N ALA A 14 -25.10 21.79 5.38
CA ALA A 14 -24.01 21.91 4.42
C ALA A 14 -22.75 22.41 5.13
N LEU A 15 -21.70 21.61 5.19
CA LEU A 15 -20.41 21.99 5.75
C LEU A 15 -19.52 22.56 4.66
N LYS A 16 -19.15 23.83 4.78
CA LYS A 16 -18.25 24.54 3.86
C LYS A 16 -16.88 24.73 4.49
N ILE A 17 -15.83 24.43 3.75
CA ILE A 17 -14.48 24.82 4.12
C ILE A 17 -14.30 26.30 3.78
N VAL A 18 -13.83 27.09 4.74
CA VAL A 18 -13.54 28.51 4.53
C VAL A 18 -12.09 28.79 4.87
N PHE A 19 -11.37 29.34 3.91
CA PHE A 19 -9.96 29.67 4.05
C PHE A 19 -9.83 31.10 4.61
N GLU A 20 -8.80 31.37 5.42
CA GLU A 20 -8.60 32.66 6.09
C GLU A 20 -8.72 33.91 5.21
N ASN A 21 -8.34 33.82 3.93
CA ASN A 21 -8.38 34.95 2.98
C ASN A 21 -9.64 34.93 2.09
N SER A 22 -10.64 34.13 2.44
CA SER A 22 -11.87 34.00 1.70
C SER A 22 -12.99 34.86 2.24
N SER A 23 -13.97 35.14 1.38
CA SER A 23 -15.22 35.75 1.83
C SER A 23 -16.02 34.73 2.64
N HIS A 24 -16.16 34.98 3.93
CA HIS A 24 -17.00 34.19 4.84
C HIS A 24 -17.75 35.11 5.82
N PRO A 25 -18.86 34.67 6.43
CA PRO A 25 -19.59 35.48 7.40
C PRO A 25 -18.72 35.94 8.58
N GLU A 26 -19.00 37.14 9.12
CA GLU A 26 -18.22 37.72 10.23
C GLU A 26 -18.29 36.89 11.52
N PHE A 27 -19.37 36.13 11.71
CA PHE A 27 -19.57 35.29 12.89
C PHE A 27 -18.76 33.98 12.86
N VAL A 28 -18.11 33.64 11.75
CA VAL A 28 -17.29 32.42 11.65
C VAL A 28 -16.11 32.54 12.61
N ILE A 29 -15.99 31.57 13.51
CA ILE A 29 -14.91 31.53 14.49
C ILE A 29 -13.62 31.17 13.77
N LYS A 30 -12.66 32.10 13.81
CA LYS A 30 -11.33 31.97 13.19
C LYS A 30 -10.40 31.11 14.05
N LYS A 31 -10.73 29.83 14.17
CA LYS A 31 -9.94 28.84 14.90
C LYS A 31 -9.85 27.57 14.08
N GLN A 32 -8.63 27.11 13.81
CA GLN A 32 -8.40 25.85 13.12
C GLN A 32 -9.20 24.69 13.75
N ASN A 33 -9.79 23.84 12.89
CA ASN A 33 -10.60 22.67 13.26
C ASN A 33 -11.91 22.99 14.00
N HIS A 34 -12.32 24.26 14.08
CA HIS A 34 -13.58 24.63 14.69
C HIS A 34 -14.69 24.72 13.63
N ILE A 35 -15.82 24.05 13.90
CA ILE A 35 -17.02 24.13 13.07
C ILE A 35 -17.94 25.19 13.67
N THR A 36 -18.21 26.27 12.92
CA THR A 36 -19.21 27.28 13.27
C THR A 36 -20.52 26.99 12.55
N GLU A 37 -21.60 26.75 13.30
CA GLU A 37 -22.91 26.38 12.75
C GLU A 37 -23.82 27.61 12.62
N ASP A 38 -24.44 27.77 11.46
CA ASP A 38 -25.56 28.67 11.17
C ASP A 38 -26.81 27.81 10.88
N LEU A 39 -27.42 27.34 11.97
CA LEU A 39 -28.55 26.41 11.91
C LEU A 39 -29.79 27.04 11.27
N SER A 40 -29.94 28.37 11.28
CA SER A 40 -31.05 29.06 10.63
C SER A 40 -31.01 28.93 9.11
N ASN A 41 -29.82 28.75 8.54
CA ASN A 41 -29.61 28.58 7.10
C ASN A 41 -29.20 27.15 6.72
N ASN A 42 -29.17 26.22 7.68
CA ASN A 42 -28.67 24.85 7.47
C ASN A 42 -27.25 24.79 6.86
N VAL A 43 -26.35 25.69 7.30
CA VAL A 43 -24.95 25.74 6.87
C VAL A 43 -24.03 25.71 8.07
N ALA A 44 -22.87 25.08 7.92
CA ALA A 44 -21.77 25.16 8.87
C ALA A 44 -20.46 25.48 8.14
N TYR A 45 -19.51 26.07 8.86
CA TYR A 45 -18.24 26.53 8.32
C TYR A 45 -17.09 25.92 9.10
N LEU A 46 -16.15 25.27 8.41
CA LEU A 46 -14.89 24.81 8.98
C LEU A 46 -13.78 25.75 8.54
N TYR A 47 -13.26 26.52 9.49
CA TYR A 47 -12.21 27.50 9.23
C TYR A 47 -10.83 26.85 9.07
N VAL A 48 -10.09 27.30 8.04
CA VAL A 48 -8.74 26.85 7.71
C VAL A 48 -7.79 28.04 7.67
N GLU A 49 -6.84 28.07 8.61
CA GLU A 49 -5.80 29.11 8.72
C GLU A 49 -4.81 29.04 7.55
N LYS A 50 -4.18 30.16 7.21
CA LYS A 50 -3.24 30.28 6.07
C LYS A 50 -2.11 29.27 6.10
N GLU A 51 -1.64 28.91 7.29
CA GLU A 51 -0.59 27.91 7.46
C GLU A 51 -1.01 26.49 7.05
N TYR A 52 -2.32 26.22 6.86
CA TYR A 52 -2.86 24.93 6.41
C TYR A 52 -3.32 24.95 4.94
N PHE A 53 -2.81 25.87 4.12
CA PHE A 53 -3.22 26.00 2.72
C PHE A 53 -2.63 24.93 1.79
N SER A 54 -1.68 24.11 2.24
CA SER A 54 -1.15 23.06 1.37
C SER A 54 -2.15 21.91 1.18
N TYR A 55 -2.03 21.22 0.03
CA TYR A 55 -2.81 20.01 -0.26
C TYR A 55 -2.74 18.99 0.88
N PHE A 56 -1.55 18.76 1.44
CA PHE A 56 -1.33 17.74 2.48
C PHE A 56 -1.90 18.13 3.84
N GLU A 57 -1.91 19.43 4.18
CA GLU A 57 -2.54 19.92 5.41
C GLU A 57 -4.06 19.79 5.35
N VAL A 58 -4.67 20.20 4.23
CA VAL A 58 -6.12 20.02 4.01
C VAL A 58 -6.49 18.53 3.94
N GLN A 59 -5.66 17.69 3.32
CA GLN A 59 -5.85 16.24 3.36
C GLN A 59 -5.87 15.71 4.80
N ASN A 60 -4.91 16.11 5.63
CA ASN A 60 -4.84 15.69 7.03
C ASN A 60 -6.03 16.19 7.86
N LEU A 61 -6.51 17.41 7.59
CA LEU A 61 -7.73 17.96 8.16
C LEU A 61 -8.94 17.08 7.82
N LEU A 62 -9.15 16.81 6.54
CA LEU A 62 -10.30 16.04 6.05
C LEU A 62 -10.27 14.58 6.49
N ARG A 63 -9.07 13.98 6.67
CA ARG A 63 -8.92 12.62 7.25
C ARG A 63 -9.39 12.54 8.71
N LYS A 64 -9.25 13.61 9.48
CA LYS A 64 -9.66 13.65 10.89
C LYS A 64 -11.12 14.05 11.07
N LEU A 65 -11.66 14.79 10.11
CA LEU A 65 -12.99 15.38 10.16
C LEU A 65 -14.10 14.38 10.53
N PRO A 66 -14.22 13.17 9.93
CA PRO A 66 -15.28 12.22 10.27
C PRO A 66 -15.33 11.82 11.75
N LYS A 67 -14.20 11.87 12.45
CA LYS A 67 -14.10 11.52 13.88
C LYS A 67 -14.30 12.71 14.81
N SER A 68 -14.30 13.94 14.28
CA SER A 68 -14.42 15.17 15.07
C SER A 68 -15.77 15.87 14.96
N ILE A 69 -16.64 15.44 14.05
CA ILE A 69 -17.97 16.02 13.88
C ILE A 69 -18.88 15.69 15.07
N ASN A 70 -19.76 16.64 15.39
CA ASN A 70 -20.74 16.56 16.49
C ASN A 70 -22.17 16.25 15.99
N ARG A 71 -22.40 16.30 14.68
CA ARG A 71 -23.68 16.11 13.97
C ARG A 71 -23.42 15.56 12.58
N ASP A 72 -24.50 15.20 11.90
CA ASP A 72 -24.43 14.80 10.50
C ASP A 72 -24.19 16.04 9.63
N TYR A 73 -23.25 15.92 8.70
CA TYR A 73 -22.89 16.99 7.79
C TYR A 73 -22.78 16.49 6.36
N VAL A 74 -23.03 17.40 5.43
CA VAL A 74 -22.75 17.20 4.01
C VAL A 74 -21.66 18.17 3.61
N LEU A 75 -20.42 17.68 3.43
CA LEU A 75 -19.29 18.49 3.00
C LEU A 75 -19.51 18.96 1.57
N ASP A 76 -19.60 20.28 1.39
CA ASP A 76 -19.68 20.93 0.09
C ASP A 76 -18.31 20.90 -0.58
N VAL A 77 -18.12 20.00 -1.54
CA VAL A 77 -16.83 19.83 -2.23
C VAL A 77 -16.44 21.10 -2.99
N ALA A 78 -17.40 21.87 -3.49
CA ALA A 78 -17.13 23.11 -4.22
C ALA A 78 -16.46 24.17 -3.32
N SER A 79 -16.63 24.09 -1.99
CA SER A 79 -15.94 24.99 -1.07
C SER A 79 -14.40 24.84 -1.08
N LEU A 80 -13.88 23.68 -1.51
CA LEU A 80 -12.45 23.45 -1.69
C LEU A 80 -11.90 24.10 -2.97
N GLU A 81 -12.75 24.44 -3.94
CA GLU A 81 -12.35 25.02 -5.24
C GLU A 81 -11.76 26.43 -5.12
N GLU A 82 -11.94 27.05 -3.95
CA GLU A 82 -11.34 28.35 -3.65
C GLU A 82 -9.80 28.30 -3.54
N LYS A 83 -9.22 27.10 -3.38
CA LYS A 83 -7.77 26.89 -3.31
C LYS A 83 -7.26 25.80 -4.25
N PHE A 84 -8.09 24.81 -4.56
CA PHE A 84 -7.72 23.68 -5.39
C PHE A 84 -8.48 23.72 -6.70
N ASN A 85 -7.92 23.16 -7.77
CA ASN A 85 -8.73 22.96 -8.97
C ASN A 85 -9.79 21.88 -8.73
N LYS A 86 -10.79 21.76 -9.63
CA LYS A 86 -11.91 20.81 -9.47
C LYS A 86 -11.46 19.37 -9.23
N GLU A 87 -10.48 18.87 -9.98
CA GLU A 87 -10.00 17.49 -9.82
C GLU A 87 -9.31 17.29 -8.47
N GLU A 88 -8.49 18.24 -8.05
CA GLU A 88 -7.82 18.21 -6.75
C GLU A 88 -8.81 18.31 -5.58
N ALA A 89 -9.81 19.19 -5.68
CA ALA A 89 -10.87 19.35 -4.69
C ALA A 89 -11.67 18.04 -4.52
N LEU A 90 -12.07 17.43 -5.64
CA LEU A 90 -12.80 16.16 -5.61
C LEU A 90 -11.96 15.02 -5.04
N ARG A 91 -10.70 14.90 -5.47
CA ARG A 91 -9.75 13.90 -4.94
C ARG A 91 -9.54 14.07 -3.44
N LEU A 92 -9.30 15.29 -2.98
CA LEU A 92 -9.13 15.61 -1.56
C LEU A 92 -10.35 15.20 -0.77
N ALA A 93 -11.54 15.62 -1.20
CA ALA A 93 -12.78 15.29 -0.51
C ALA A 93 -13.01 13.78 -0.46
N VAL A 94 -13.01 13.09 -1.60
CA VAL A 94 -13.35 11.66 -1.68
C VAL A 94 -12.33 10.80 -0.91
N LEU A 95 -11.04 10.90 -1.23
CA LEU A 95 -10.04 10.00 -0.65
C LEU A 95 -9.80 10.29 0.83
N SER A 96 -9.81 11.56 1.25
CA SER A 96 -9.50 11.92 2.63
C SER A 96 -10.68 11.63 3.56
N THR A 97 -11.91 11.92 3.13
CA THR A 97 -13.08 11.65 3.98
C THR A 97 -13.39 10.15 4.05
N ASP A 98 -13.26 9.39 2.95
CA ASP A 98 -13.38 7.93 3.00
C ASP A 98 -12.32 7.31 3.92
N PHE A 99 -11.06 7.79 3.84
CA PHE A 99 -9.99 7.37 4.74
C PHE A 99 -10.35 7.60 6.22
N GLY A 100 -10.91 8.75 6.56
CA GLY A 100 -11.30 9.10 7.92
C GLY A 100 -12.52 8.33 8.44
N SER A 101 -13.46 8.03 7.54
CA SER A 101 -14.72 7.32 7.82
C SER A 101 -14.58 5.79 7.79
N ALA A 102 -13.43 5.27 7.39
CA ALA A 102 -13.19 3.84 7.26
C ALA A 102 -13.41 3.09 8.58
N LYS A 103 -14.29 2.09 8.54
CA LYS A 103 -14.51 1.14 9.63
C LYS A 103 -13.49 0.02 9.53
N LEU A 104 -12.41 0.15 10.29
CA LEU A 104 -11.31 -0.80 10.31
C LEU A 104 -11.51 -1.87 11.40
N PHE A 105 -10.77 -2.98 11.29
CA PHE A 105 -10.81 -4.09 12.22
C PHE A 105 -10.66 -3.60 13.67
N LYS A 106 -11.66 -3.89 14.48
CA LYS A 106 -11.71 -3.57 15.91
C LYS A 106 -12.51 -4.66 16.62
N LYS A 107 -11.98 -5.19 17.72
CA LYS A 107 -12.70 -6.08 18.65
C LYS A 107 -12.88 -5.33 19.97
N THR A 108 -14.13 -5.20 20.43
CA THR A 108 -14.48 -4.51 21.69
C THR A 108 -15.58 -5.28 22.42
N PHE A 109 -15.51 -5.30 23.75
CA PHE A 109 -16.55 -5.89 24.61
C PHE A 109 -17.80 -5.00 24.71
N LYS A 110 -17.64 -3.68 24.56
CA LYS A 110 -18.76 -2.74 24.57
C LYS A 110 -19.31 -2.60 23.14
N SER A 111 -20.61 -2.81 22.96
CA SER A 111 -21.30 -2.26 21.79
C SER A 111 -21.26 -0.74 21.94
N GLU A 112 -20.55 -0.05 21.05
CA GLU A 112 -20.64 1.40 20.94
C GLU A 112 -22.08 1.71 20.49
N LYS A 113 -22.99 1.89 21.45
CA LYS A 113 -24.34 2.47 21.25
C LYS A 113 -24.27 4.00 21.14
N THR A 114 -23.12 4.55 20.80
CA THR A 114 -23.00 5.97 20.47
C THR A 114 -23.48 6.11 19.04
N GLU A 115 -24.48 6.96 18.84
CA GLU A 115 -24.98 7.30 17.51
C GLU A 115 -23.84 7.94 16.71
N GLU A 116 -23.19 7.14 15.84
CA GLU A 116 -22.12 7.60 14.96
C GLU A 116 -22.69 8.69 14.05
N LYS A 117 -22.02 9.84 14.04
CA LYS A 117 -22.40 10.95 13.18
C LYS A 117 -21.90 10.70 11.76
N GLU A 118 -22.71 11.04 10.78
CA GLU A 118 -22.45 10.76 9.37
C GLU A 118 -21.87 12.00 8.66
N LEU A 119 -20.69 11.84 8.05
CA LEU A 119 -20.20 12.78 7.04
C LEU A 119 -20.50 12.21 5.65
N SER A 120 -21.07 13.03 4.78
CA SER A 120 -21.28 12.72 3.36
C SER A 120 -20.77 13.87 2.49
N LEU A 121 -20.70 13.67 1.17
CA LEU A 121 -20.16 14.66 0.23
C LEU A 121 -21.26 15.18 -0.70
N LEU A 122 -21.37 16.51 -0.83
CA LEU A 122 -22.15 17.14 -1.89
C LEU A 122 -21.25 17.33 -3.11
N VAL A 123 -21.54 16.59 -4.18
CA VAL A 123 -20.77 16.61 -5.42
C VAL A 123 -21.70 17.08 -6.54
N GLN A 124 -21.45 18.29 -7.05
CA GLN A 124 -22.24 18.91 -8.13
C GLN A 124 -21.32 19.42 -9.23
N ASN A 125 -21.66 19.15 -10.49
CA ASN A 125 -20.91 19.64 -11.66
C ASN A 125 -19.43 19.16 -11.70
N TYR A 126 -19.20 17.92 -11.30
CA TYR A 126 -17.93 17.19 -11.44
C TYR A 126 -18.03 16.12 -12.53
N ASP A 127 -16.89 15.59 -12.99
CA ASP A 127 -16.85 14.46 -13.91
C ASP A 127 -17.21 13.16 -13.18
N ASP A 128 -18.36 12.57 -13.54
CA ASP A 128 -18.85 11.30 -12.98
C ASP A 128 -17.86 10.15 -13.17
N LYS A 129 -17.10 10.15 -14.28
CA LYS A 129 -16.09 9.11 -14.54
C LYS A 129 -14.96 9.23 -13.53
N TYR A 130 -14.49 10.45 -13.27
CA TYR A 130 -13.43 10.70 -12.31
C TYR A 130 -13.88 10.45 -10.86
N LEU A 131 -15.11 10.84 -10.51
CA LEU A 131 -15.73 10.50 -9.22
C LEU A 131 -15.75 8.97 -9.01
N LYS A 132 -16.25 8.22 -10.00
CA LYS A 132 -16.30 6.75 -9.95
C LYS A 132 -14.91 6.16 -9.78
N GLU A 133 -13.90 6.71 -10.47
CA GLU A 133 -12.51 6.29 -10.31
C GLU A 133 -12.02 6.49 -8.86
N LEU A 134 -12.24 7.66 -8.29
CA LEU A 134 -11.83 7.97 -6.92
C LEU A 134 -12.53 7.09 -5.88
N LEU A 135 -13.81 6.76 -6.08
CA LEU A 135 -14.54 5.85 -5.19
C LEU A 135 -13.99 4.42 -5.21
N ILE A 136 -13.65 3.91 -6.40
CA ILE A 136 -13.01 2.59 -6.55
C ILE A 136 -11.63 2.57 -5.86
N VAL A 137 -10.83 3.62 -6.06
CA VAL A 137 -9.51 3.75 -5.42
C VAL A 137 -9.64 3.91 -3.91
N ALA A 138 -10.62 4.67 -3.42
CA ALA A 138 -10.90 4.82 -1.99
C ALA A 138 -11.25 3.48 -1.34
N GLU A 139 -12.14 2.69 -1.97
CA GLU A 139 -12.51 1.37 -1.48
C GLU A 139 -11.30 0.42 -1.41
N ALA A 140 -10.45 0.44 -2.45
CA ALA A 140 -9.21 -0.33 -2.48
C ALA A 140 -8.27 0.07 -1.33
N ILE A 141 -8.02 1.36 -1.12
CA ILE A 141 -7.21 1.88 -0.01
C ILE A 141 -7.80 1.45 1.34
N THR A 142 -9.10 1.64 1.53
CA THR A 142 -9.80 1.29 2.78
C THR A 142 -9.71 -0.20 3.07
N THR A 143 -9.85 -1.06 2.05
CA THR A 143 -9.74 -2.51 2.23
C THR A 143 -8.30 -2.93 2.53
N THR A 144 -7.30 -2.38 1.82
CA THR A 144 -5.88 -2.57 2.14
C THR A 144 -5.60 -2.19 3.60
N ARG A 145 -6.07 -1.02 4.05
CA ARG A 145 -5.89 -0.55 5.43
C ARG A 145 -6.52 -1.48 6.46
N ASN A 146 -7.69 -2.03 6.14
CA ASN A 146 -8.36 -2.98 7.01
C ASN A 146 -7.55 -4.28 7.17
N LEU A 147 -6.94 -4.78 6.08
CA LEU A 147 -6.06 -5.94 6.16
C LEU A 147 -4.78 -5.64 6.95
N GLN A 148 -4.14 -4.51 6.67
CA GLN A 148 -2.93 -4.05 7.37
C GLN A 148 -3.10 -4.01 8.90
N ILE A 149 -4.23 -3.50 9.41
CA ILE A 149 -4.46 -3.38 10.85
C ILE A 149 -4.98 -4.67 11.49
N THR A 150 -5.50 -5.62 10.70
CA THR A 150 -6.00 -6.88 11.22
C THR A 150 -4.83 -7.70 11.77
N PRO A 151 -4.86 -8.10 13.05
CA PRO A 151 -3.75 -8.82 13.67
C PRO A 151 -3.64 -10.24 13.13
N GLU A 152 -2.41 -10.77 13.13
CA GLU A 152 -2.05 -12.03 12.50
C GLU A 152 -2.91 -13.22 13.00
N ASN A 153 -3.28 -13.26 14.28
CA ASN A 153 -4.11 -14.34 14.81
C ASN A 153 -5.53 -14.39 14.22
N PHE A 154 -5.96 -13.36 13.48
CA PHE A 154 -7.18 -13.34 12.66
C PHE A 154 -6.89 -13.33 11.15
N LEU A 155 -5.66 -13.03 10.74
CA LEU A 155 -5.27 -12.85 9.34
C LEU A 155 -3.84 -13.40 9.10
N ASN A 156 -3.66 -14.69 9.36
CA ASN A 156 -2.45 -15.42 9.01
C ASN A 156 -2.37 -15.63 7.49
N SER A 157 -1.30 -16.29 7.03
CA SER A 157 -1.02 -16.53 5.60
C SER A 157 -2.18 -17.18 4.85
N GLU A 158 -2.81 -18.20 5.43
CA GLU A 158 -3.90 -18.95 4.82
C GLU A 158 -5.20 -18.13 4.77
N ASN A 159 -5.50 -17.41 5.84
CA ASN A 159 -6.69 -16.57 5.93
C ASN A 159 -6.58 -15.34 5.02
N LEU A 160 -5.41 -14.70 4.92
CA LEU A 160 -5.17 -13.61 3.98
C LEU A 160 -5.36 -14.06 2.54
N ALA A 161 -4.75 -15.19 2.15
CA ALA A 161 -4.88 -15.74 0.81
C ALA A 161 -6.34 -16.06 0.45
N SER A 162 -7.06 -16.71 1.38
CA SER A 162 -8.46 -17.08 1.20
C SER A 162 -9.36 -15.84 1.09
N PHE A 163 -9.13 -14.83 1.93
CA PHE A 163 -9.87 -13.58 1.91
C PHE A 163 -9.73 -12.86 0.57
N VAL A 164 -8.49 -12.65 0.10
CA VAL A 164 -8.24 -11.98 -1.17
C VAL A 164 -8.80 -12.78 -2.35
N ALA A 165 -8.64 -14.11 -2.36
CA ALA A 165 -9.19 -14.93 -3.44
C ALA A 165 -10.72 -14.85 -3.52
N SER A 166 -11.40 -14.83 -2.37
CA SER A 166 -12.85 -14.66 -2.32
C SER A 166 -13.28 -13.26 -2.75
N ASP A 167 -12.61 -12.22 -2.25
CA ASP A 167 -13.00 -10.82 -2.49
C ASP A 167 -12.79 -10.37 -3.95
N LEU A 168 -11.79 -10.93 -4.62
CA LEU A 168 -11.52 -10.65 -6.04
C LEU A 168 -12.26 -11.60 -7.00
N SER A 169 -12.99 -12.59 -6.47
CA SER A 169 -13.73 -13.54 -7.31
C SER A 169 -14.85 -12.85 -8.10
N GLY A 170 -15.12 -13.33 -9.31
CA GLY A 170 -16.20 -12.81 -10.15
C GLY A 170 -15.94 -11.48 -10.85
N ILE A 171 -14.78 -10.86 -10.67
CA ILE A 171 -14.38 -9.66 -11.44
C ILE A 171 -14.05 -10.07 -12.88
N GLU A 172 -14.63 -9.35 -13.84
CA GLU A 172 -14.45 -9.60 -15.27
C GLU A 172 -12.96 -9.53 -15.69
N ASN A 173 -12.52 -10.48 -16.53
CA ASN A 173 -11.15 -10.63 -17.02
C ASN A 173 -10.07 -10.82 -15.94
N LEU A 174 -10.46 -11.09 -14.70
CA LEU A 174 -9.56 -11.30 -13.57
C LEU A 174 -9.61 -12.77 -13.13
N LYS A 175 -8.44 -13.39 -13.00
CA LYS A 175 -8.26 -14.77 -12.53
C LYS A 175 -7.40 -14.77 -11.28
N VAL A 176 -7.84 -15.50 -10.25
CA VAL A 176 -7.05 -15.70 -9.02
C VAL A 176 -6.63 -17.17 -8.92
N LYS A 177 -5.35 -17.42 -8.65
CA LYS A 177 -4.79 -18.72 -8.32
C LYS A 177 -4.08 -18.62 -6.97
N VAL A 178 -4.46 -19.49 -6.03
CA VAL A 178 -3.77 -19.62 -4.74
C VAL A 178 -2.90 -20.88 -4.78
N LEU A 179 -1.59 -20.71 -4.65
CA LEU A 179 -0.63 -21.81 -4.54
C LEU A 179 -0.52 -22.26 -3.08
N THR A 180 -0.72 -23.55 -2.87
CA THR A 180 -0.52 -24.24 -1.59
C THR A 180 0.96 -24.52 -1.35
N LYS A 181 1.33 -24.90 -0.11
CA LYS A 181 2.71 -25.28 0.23
C LYS A 181 3.30 -26.31 -0.73
N LYS A 182 2.52 -27.34 -1.06
CA LYS A 182 2.91 -28.40 -2.00
C LYS A 182 3.24 -27.85 -3.39
N GLU A 183 2.46 -26.91 -3.91
CA GLU A 183 2.72 -26.30 -5.21
C GLU A 183 3.94 -25.37 -5.16
N ILE A 184 4.14 -24.67 -4.05
CA ILE A 184 5.32 -23.83 -3.79
C ILE A 184 6.61 -24.69 -3.76
N GLU A 185 6.55 -25.85 -3.11
CA GLU A 185 7.64 -26.85 -3.11
C GLU A 185 7.93 -27.38 -4.52
N GLN A 186 6.90 -27.70 -5.30
CA GLN A 186 7.05 -28.15 -6.69
C GLN A 186 7.66 -27.10 -7.61
N LEU A 187 7.47 -25.82 -7.31
CA LEU A 187 8.08 -24.70 -8.02
C LEU A 187 9.50 -24.39 -7.55
N ASN A 188 10.02 -25.11 -6.54
CA ASN A 188 11.33 -24.86 -5.94
C ASN A 188 11.48 -23.42 -5.39
N MET A 189 10.42 -22.84 -4.81
CA MET A 189 10.48 -21.54 -4.13
C MET A 189 11.14 -21.67 -2.75
N GLY A 190 12.40 -22.09 -2.75
CA GLY A 190 13.12 -22.48 -1.54
C GLY A 190 13.45 -21.32 -0.61
N LEU A 191 13.50 -20.06 -1.09
CA LEU A 191 13.72 -18.89 -0.24
C LEU A 191 12.44 -18.52 0.51
N LEU A 192 11.28 -18.62 -0.13
CA LEU A 192 10.01 -18.45 0.55
C LEU A 192 9.82 -19.55 1.61
N LEU A 193 10.09 -20.81 1.22
CA LEU A 193 9.99 -21.95 2.12
C LEU A 193 10.97 -21.86 3.30
N SER A 194 12.17 -21.31 3.10
CA SER A 194 13.15 -21.15 4.19
C SER A 194 12.63 -20.21 5.28
N VAL A 195 11.96 -19.11 4.89
CA VAL A 195 11.34 -18.17 5.84
C VAL A 195 10.19 -18.83 6.59
N ASN A 196 9.37 -19.63 5.90
CA ASN A 196 8.22 -20.30 6.50
C ASN A 196 8.58 -21.42 7.50
N LYS A 197 9.81 -21.95 7.51
CA LYS A 197 10.14 -23.14 8.32
C LYS A 197 9.80 -23.04 9.81
N GLY A 198 9.87 -21.85 10.39
CA GLY A 198 9.53 -21.62 11.80
C GLY A 198 8.02 -21.46 12.07
N SER A 199 7.19 -21.46 11.03
CA SER A 199 5.77 -21.16 11.11
C SER A 199 4.91 -22.32 11.59
N THR A 200 3.78 -21.98 12.20
CA THR A 200 2.65 -22.90 12.43
C THR A 200 1.59 -22.83 11.33
N HIS A 201 1.73 -21.88 10.40
CA HIS A 201 0.84 -21.65 9.27
C HIS A 201 1.56 -21.93 7.96
N GLU A 202 0.88 -22.57 7.03
CA GLU A 202 1.51 -22.84 5.73
C GLU A 202 1.68 -21.56 4.90
N PRO A 203 2.73 -21.49 4.05
CA PRO A 203 2.88 -20.36 3.16
C PRO A 203 1.84 -20.42 2.04
N ARG A 204 1.56 -19.26 1.45
CA ARG A 204 0.70 -19.12 0.28
C ARG A 204 1.34 -18.17 -0.72
N VAL A 205 1.19 -18.47 -2.00
CA VAL A 205 1.45 -17.50 -3.07
C VAL A 205 0.15 -17.26 -3.81
N VAL A 206 -0.35 -16.03 -3.83
CA VAL A 206 -1.56 -15.69 -4.58
C VAL A 206 -1.16 -14.98 -5.86
N VAL A 207 -1.50 -15.58 -6.99
CA VAL A 207 -1.27 -15.02 -8.34
C VAL A 207 -2.60 -14.54 -8.89
N ILE A 208 -2.67 -13.25 -9.17
CA ILE A 208 -3.86 -12.57 -9.70
C ILE A 208 -3.49 -12.05 -11.09
N GLU A 209 -4.25 -12.42 -12.11
CA GLU A 209 -4.01 -12.00 -13.50
C GLU A 209 -5.24 -11.27 -14.03
N TYR A 210 -5.06 -10.01 -14.43
CA TYR A 210 -6.06 -9.22 -15.14
C TYR A 210 -5.62 -9.02 -16.59
N ASN A 211 -6.44 -9.53 -17.53
CA ASN A 211 -6.18 -9.42 -18.96
C ASN A 211 -7.13 -8.40 -19.60
N GLY A 212 -6.83 -7.11 -19.41
CA GLY A 212 -7.62 -6.00 -19.96
C GLY A 212 -7.32 -5.65 -21.42
N ASN A 213 -6.23 -6.17 -21.99
CA ASN A 213 -5.87 -5.95 -23.39
C ASN A 213 -5.23 -7.22 -24.02
N PRO A 214 -6.05 -8.16 -24.52
CA PRO A 214 -5.57 -9.43 -25.07
C PRO A 214 -4.61 -9.31 -26.26
N GLU A 215 -4.60 -8.17 -26.96
CA GLU A 215 -3.73 -7.94 -28.13
C GLU A 215 -2.32 -7.46 -27.73
N SER A 216 -2.16 -6.93 -26.52
CA SER A 216 -0.89 -6.41 -26.01
C SER A 216 0.03 -7.53 -25.52
N GLN A 217 1.30 -7.48 -25.92
CA GLN A 217 2.36 -8.30 -25.33
C GLN A 217 2.95 -7.68 -24.05
N GLU A 218 2.70 -6.40 -23.81
CA GLU A 218 3.10 -5.73 -22.57
C GLU A 218 2.31 -6.29 -21.39
N LYS A 219 3.03 -6.67 -20.33
CA LYS A 219 2.45 -7.14 -19.07
C LYS A 219 3.23 -6.58 -17.89
N THR A 220 2.54 -5.80 -17.08
CA THR A 220 3.10 -5.30 -15.81
C THR A 220 2.74 -6.25 -14.69
N VAL A 221 3.72 -6.64 -13.88
CA VAL A 221 3.48 -7.52 -12.72
C VAL A 221 3.89 -6.80 -11.44
N TYR A 222 2.95 -6.73 -10.51
CA TYR A 222 3.17 -6.22 -9.17
C TYR A 222 3.50 -7.36 -8.21
N VAL A 223 4.55 -7.23 -7.39
CA VAL A 223 4.95 -8.28 -6.43
C VAL A 223 4.98 -7.70 -5.02
N GLY A 224 4.25 -8.30 -4.09
CA GLY A 224 4.09 -7.73 -2.75
C GLY A 224 4.68 -8.61 -1.66
N LYS A 225 5.47 -8.02 -0.75
CA LYS A 225 5.91 -8.69 0.49
C LYS A 225 4.69 -8.95 1.38
N GLY A 226 4.49 -10.21 1.78
CA GLY A 226 3.32 -10.67 2.53
C GLY A 226 3.66 -11.32 3.86
N ILE A 227 4.56 -10.73 4.65
CA ILE A 227 4.92 -11.27 5.96
C ILE A 227 3.82 -10.90 6.98
N THR A 228 2.92 -11.82 7.31
CA THR A 228 1.74 -11.52 8.15
C THR A 228 2.10 -11.14 9.58
N PHE A 229 3.25 -11.61 10.05
CA PHE A 229 3.92 -11.11 11.24
C PHE A 229 5.41 -11.45 11.19
N ASP A 230 6.26 -10.53 11.62
CA ASP A 230 7.71 -10.69 11.60
C ASP A 230 8.32 -10.60 13.00
N THR A 231 8.80 -11.74 13.51
CA THR A 231 9.58 -11.78 14.77
C THR A 231 11.08 -11.60 14.55
N GLY A 232 11.51 -11.58 13.29
CA GLY A 232 12.91 -11.66 12.83
C GLY A 232 13.51 -13.05 12.74
N GLY A 233 12.70 -14.10 12.94
CA GLY A 233 13.24 -15.45 13.08
C GLY A 233 14.26 -15.52 14.23
N VAL A 234 15.29 -16.35 14.09
CA VAL A 234 16.29 -16.52 15.17
C VAL A 234 17.13 -15.27 15.43
N ASN A 235 17.33 -14.40 14.42
CA ASN A 235 17.81 -13.03 14.55
C ASN A 235 16.68 -12.12 15.09
N THR A 236 16.19 -12.43 16.29
CA THR A 236 14.97 -11.83 16.82
C THR A 236 15.02 -10.30 16.95
N LYS A 237 13.89 -9.63 16.65
CA LYS A 237 13.68 -8.20 16.91
C LYS A 237 13.60 -7.85 18.40
N GLY A 238 13.52 -8.83 19.30
CA GLY A 238 13.38 -8.62 20.74
C GLY A 238 12.13 -7.79 21.07
N TYR A 239 12.31 -6.63 21.71
CA TYR A 239 11.19 -5.75 22.08
C TYR A 239 10.69 -4.83 20.95
N HIS A 240 11.30 -4.89 19.76
CA HIS A 240 10.97 -4.02 18.61
C HIS A 240 9.94 -4.64 17.64
N MET A 241 9.06 -5.51 18.13
CA MET A 241 8.03 -6.19 17.31
C MET A 241 6.71 -5.41 17.17
N GLU A 242 6.56 -4.28 17.86
CA GLU A 242 5.36 -3.44 17.71
C GLU A 242 5.24 -2.97 16.25
N GLY A 243 4.05 -3.12 15.67
CA GLY A 243 3.79 -2.77 14.27
C GLY A 243 4.10 -3.87 13.25
N MET A 244 4.72 -4.99 13.61
CA MET A 244 5.12 -6.03 12.63
C MET A 244 3.96 -6.77 11.95
N LYS A 245 2.71 -6.56 12.38
CA LYS A 245 1.52 -6.98 11.60
C LYS A 245 1.38 -6.23 10.27
N PHE A 246 2.01 -5.06 10.13
CA PHE A 246 2.02 -4.28 8.90
C PHE A 246 3.02 -4.84 7.88
N ASP A 247 3.76 -5.90 8.19
CA ASP A 247 4.84 -6.40 7.34
C ASP A 247 4.34 -7.19 6.09
N MET A 248 3.01 -7.32 5.98
CA MET A 248 2.27 -7.85 4.82
C MET A 248 1.71 -6.76 3.91
N SER A 249 1.97 -5.49 4.21
CA SER A 249 1.37 -4.34 3.52
C SER A 249 1.60 -4.38 2.01
N GLY A 250 2.79 -4.80 1.58
CA GLY A 250 3.13 -4.91 0.16
C GLY A 250 2.16 -5.80 -0.61
N SER A 251 1.92 -7.01 -0.10
CA SER A 251 0.95 -7.97 -0.65
C SER A 251 -0.47 -7.42 -0.70
N ALA A 252 -0.92 -6.75 0.36
CA ALA A 252 -2.24 -6.12 0.37
C ALA A 252 -2.33 -4.96 -0.65
N ILE A 253 -1.31 -4.13 -0.77
CA ILE A 253 -1.30 -3.00 -1.70
C ILE A 253 -1.38 -3.48 -3.15
N VAL A 254 -0.55 -4.44 -3.56
CA VAL A 254 -0.53 -4.90 -4.96
C VAL A 254 -1.83 -5.60 -5.37
N ALA A 255 -2.44 -6.37 -4.46
CA ALA A 255 -3.70 -7.05 -4.73
C ALA A 255 -4.86 -6.07 -4.95
N TYR A 256 -4.97 -5.05 -4.10
CA TYR A 256 -6.08 -4.08 -4.17
C TYR A 256 -5.86 -2.97 -5.20
N ALA A 257 -4.61 -2.63 -5.52
CA ALA A 257 -4.32 -1.85 -6.73
C ALA A 257 -4.80 -2.58 -7.98
N LEU A 258 -4.54 -3.90 -8.08
CA LEU A 258 -5.02 -4.70 -9.22
C LEU A 258 -6.54 -4.84 -9.24
N LYS A 259 -7.18 -5.02 -8.08
CA LYS A 259 -8.65 -5.01 -7.97
C LYS A 259 -9.23 -3.71 -8.55
N ALA A 260 -8.67 -2.56 -8.15
CA ALA A 260 -9.08 -1.26 -8.67
C ALA A 260 -8.85 -1.15 -10.19
N ILE A 261 -7.68 -1.55 -10.69
CA ILE A 261 -7.37 -1.58 -12.14
C ILE A 261 -8.42 -2.39 -12.92
N ALA A 262 -8.81 -3.57 -12.41
CA ALA A 262 -9.79 -4.43 -13.06
C ALA A 262 -11.21 -3.85 -12.99
N GLN A 263 -11.61 -3.26 -11.86
CA GLN A 263 -12.91 -2.58 -11.71
C GLN A 263 -13.02 -1.33 -12.60
N LEU A 264 -11.91 -0.63 -12.84
CA LEU A 264 -11.81 0.48 -13.79
C LEU A 264 -11.80 0.02 -15.25
N LYS A 265 -11.68 -1.29 -15.49
CA LYS A 265 -11.61 -1.90 -16.81
C LYS A 265 -10.50 -1.29 -17.69
N LEU A 266 -9.32 -1.06 -17.12
CA LEU A 266 -8.21 -0.47 -17.87
C LEU A 266 -7.79 -1.40 -19.03
N ALA A 267 -7.54 -0.84 -20.20
CA ALA A 267 -7.09 -1.60 -21.38
C ALA A 267 -5.60 -1.98 -21.29
N LYS A 268 -5.22 -2.71 -20.23
CA LYS A 268 -3.85 -3.12 -19.89
C LYS A 268 -3.83 -4.53 -19.31
N ASN A 269 -2.74 -5.25 -19.53
CA ASN A 269 -2.49 -6.53 -18.87
C ASN A 269 -1.65 -6.29 -17.63
N VAL A 270 -2.23 -6.59 -16.46
CA VAL A 270 -1.59 -6.38 -15.17
C VAL A 270 -1.80 -7.62 -14.31
N SER A 271 -0.75 -8.06 -13.64
CA SER A 271 -0.83 -9.15 -12.66
C SER A 271 -0.32 -8.70 -11.31
N ALA A 272 -0.72 -9.39 -10.25
CA ALA A 272 -0.21 -9.21 -8.91
C ALA A 272 0.18 -10.56 -8.31
N ILE A 273 1.30 -10.60 -7.58
CA ILE A 273 1.77 -11.76 -6.84
C ILE A 273 1.89 -11.35 -5.37
N MET A 274 1.21 -12.08 -4.51
CA MET A 274 1.36 -11.97 -3.05
C MET A 274 2.23 -13.13 -2.56
N CYS A 275 3.39 -12.83 -1.97
CA CYS A 275 4.25 -13.85 -1.35
C CYS A 275 4.01 -13.86 0.17
N ILE A 276 3.19 -14.81 0.64
CA ILE A 276 2.58 -14.75 1.97
C ILE A 276 3.11 -15.86 2.90
N THR A 277 3.64 -15.45 4.05
CA THR A 277 4.03 -16.31 5.18
C THR A 277 4.09 -15.44 6.43
N ASP A 278 4.42 -15.99 7.59
CA ASP A 278 5.03 -15.24 8.69
C ASP A 278 6.53 -15.60 8.81
N ASN A 279 7.24 -14.87 9.65
CA ASN A 279 8.62 -15.17 10.04
C ASN A 279 8.67 -15.36 11.56
N ARG A 280 8.77 -16.62 11.99
CA ARG A 280 8.68 -17.04 13.39
C ARG A 280 9.88 -17.86 13.83
N ILE A 281 10.07 -17.91 15.15
CA ILE A 281 11.02 -18.83 15.80
C ILE A 281 10.28 -20.09 16.24
N ASN A 282 10.74 -21.24 15.77
CA ASN A 282 10.35 -22.57 16.24
C ASN A 282 11.52 -23.55 16.01
N GLY A 283 11.38 -24.82 16.40
CA GLY A 283 12.45 -25.83 16.35
C GLY A 283 13.09 -26.03 14.96
N ASP A 284 12.32 -25.85 13.89
CA ASP A 284 12.79 -25.99 12.50
C ASP A 284 13.10 -24.65 11.80
N ALA A 285 13.07 -23.53 12.52
CA ALA A 285 13.31 -22.21 11.93
C ALA A 285 14.66 -22.15 11.18
N SER A 286 14.70 -21.36 10.10
CA SER A 286 15.96 -21.10 9.40
C SER A 286 16.98 -20.50 10.36
N LEU A 287 18.24 -20.89 10.20
CA LEU A 287 19.36 -20.38 10.99
C LEU A 287 20.30 -19.55 10.10
N PRO A 288 21.08 -18.62 10.68
CA PRO A 288 22.27 -18.09 10.05
C PRO A 288 23.16 -19.21 9.51
N GLU A 289 23.88 -18.92 8.42
CA GLU A 289 24.75 -19.84 7.68
C GLU A 289 24.02 -20.97 6.94
N ASN A 290 22.69 -21.08 7.05
CA ASN A 290 21.93 -22.00 6.21
C ASN A 290 21.94 -21.53 4.76
N VAL A 291 21.98 -22.49 3.84
CA VAL A 291 22.00 -22.23 2.40
C VAL A 291 20.78 -22.85 1.75
N TYR A 292 20.03 -22.05 0.98
CA TYR A 292 18.80 -22.46 0.32
C TYR A 292 18.86 -22.14 -1.17
N GLN A 293 18.30 -23.03 -1.99
CA GLN A 293 18.18 -22.77 -3.42
C GLN A 293 16.89 -22.00 -3.71
N SER A 294 17.00 -20.90 -4.44
CA SER A 294 15.87 -20.12 -4.93
C SER A 294 15.17 -20.78 -6.12
N MET A 295 13.98 -20.29 -6.45
CA MET A 295 13.26 -20.67 -7.68
C MET A 295 14.10 -20.42 -8.95
N SER A 296 15.00 -19.44 -8.91
CA SER A 296 15.91 -19.14 -10.02
C SER A 296 17.05 -20.16 -10.17
N GLY A 297 17.23 -21.05 -9.20
CA GLY A 297 18.36 -21.99 -9.13
C GLY A 297 19.60 -21.44 -8.41
N LYS A 298 19.67 -20.12 -8.16
CA LYS A 298 20.74 -19.51 -7.34
C LYS A 298 20.65 -19.98 -5.89
N TRP A 299 21.79 -20.29 -5.30
CA TRP A 299 21.93 -20.60 -3.88
C TRP A 299 22.14 -19.32 -3.07
N VAL A 300 21.41 -19.18 -1.97
CA VAL A 300 21.49 -18.03 -1.07
C VAL A 300 21.82 -18.50 0.34
N GLU A 301 22.92 -17.97 0.88
CA GLU A 301 23.27 -18.07 2.28
C GLU A 301 22.47 -17.05 3.09
N VAL A 302 21.81 -17.52 4.15
CA VAL A 302 21.07 -16.69 5.10
C VAL A 302 22.05 -16.23 6.18
N ALA A 303 22.44 -14.96 6.16
CA ALA A 303 23.24 -14.34 7.22
C ALA A 303 22.38 -13.78 8.35
N ASP A 304 21.20 -13.25 8.01
CA ASP A 304 20.27 -12.63 8.95
C ASP A 304 18.84 -13.04 8.61
N THR A 305 18.15 -13.69 9.55
CA THR A 305 16.75 -14.12 9.37
C THR A 305 15.73 -12.98 9.52
N ASP A 306 16.15 -11.79 9.94
CA ASP A 306 15.35 -10.55 9.93
C ASP A 306 15.41 -9.81 8.59
N ALA A 307 16.22 -10.34 7.65
CA ALA A 307 16.23 -9.94 6.25
C ALA A 307 15.46 -10.96 5.39
N GLU A 308 14.28 -11.38 5.85
CA GLU A 308 13.41 -12.38 5.25
C GLU A 308 12.60 -11.85 4.06
N GLY A 309 12.22 -10.56 4.09
CA GLY A 309 11.34 -9.97 3.08
C GLY A 309 11.94 -10.08 1.68
N ARG A 310 13.26 -9.90 1.56
CA ARG A 310 13.96 -10.02 0.28
C ARG A 310 14.05 -11.48 -0.20
N LEU A 311 14.04 -12.46 0.71
CA LEU A 311 14.01 -13.88 0.39
C LEU A 311 12.65 -14.28 -0.21
N VAL A 312 11.54 -13.91 0.43
CA VAL A 312 10.20 -14.24 -0.09
C VAL A 312 9.89 -13.52 -1.41
N LEU A 313 10.38 -12.29 -1.58
CA LEU A 313 10.23 -11.53 -2.82
C LEU A 313 11.06 -12.11 -3.96
N ALA A 314 12.28 -12.58 -3.71
CA ALA A 314 13.15 -13.14 -4.75
C ALA A 314 12.47 -14.26 -5.55
N ASP A 315 11.79 -15.19 -4.89
CA ASP A 315 11.04 -16.25 -5.57
C ASP A 315 9.81 -15.71 -6.34
N GLY A 316 9.12 -14.71 -5.78
CA GLY A 316 7.98 -14.05 -6.44
C GLY A 316 8.38 -13.23 -7.67
N LEU A 317 9.50 -12.52 -7.59
CA LEU A 317 10.10 -11.74 -8.68
C LEU A 317 10.52 -12.66 -9.83
N TYR A 318 11.16 -13.78 -9.51
CA TYR A 318 11.53 -14.75 -10.53
C TYR A 318 10.30 -15.40 -11.16
N TYR A 319 9.25 -15.71 -10.37
CA TYR A 319 7.97 -16.17 -10.92
C TYR A 319 7.35 -15.14 -11.87
N ALA A 320 7.38 -13.85 -11.53
CA ALA A 320 6.89 -12.77 -12.40
C ALA A 320 7.65 -12.73 -13.73
N ALA A 321 8.98 -12.77 -13.69
CA ALA A 321 9.82 -12.71 -14.88
C ALA A 321 9.69 -13.98 -15.74
N GLU A 322 9.78 -15.16 -15.13
CA GLU A 322 9.89 -16.43 -15.85
C GLU A 322 8.54 -17.05 -16.20
N ILE A 323 7.56 -17.03 -15.29
CA ILE A 323 6.28 -17.73 -15.50
C ILE A 323 5.25 -16.79 -16.10
N LEU A 324 5.10 -15.58 -15.56
CA LEU A 324 4.13 -14.61 -16.07
C LEU A 324 4.63 -13.84 -17.31
N LYS A 325 5.93 -13.94 -17.62
CA LYS A 325 6.59 -13.24 -18.73
C LYS A 325 6.38 -11.72 -18.67
N ALA A 326 6.62 -11.15 -17.49
CA ALA A 326 6.50 -9.72 -17.26
C ALA A 326 7.42 -8.91 -18.20
N THR A 327 6.92 -7.79 -18.73
CA THR A 327 7.74 -6.78 -19.40
C THR A 327 8.11 -5.64 -18.46
N THR A 328 7.39 -5.47 -17.35
CA THR A 328 7.74 -4.55 -16.26
C THR A 328 7.34 -5.19 -14.92
N ILE A 329 8.24 -5.14 -13.94
CA ILE A 329 8.00 -5.62 -12.58
C ILE A 329 8.08 -4.43 -11.62
N VAL A 330 7.08 -4.29 -10.75
CA VAL A 330 7.13 -3.37 -9.62
C VAL A 330 6.90 -4.16 -8.36
N ASP A 331 7.86 -4.19 -7.44
CA ASP A 331 7.61 -4.76 -6.12
C ASP A 331 7.35 -3.69 -5.06
N VAL A 332 6.56 -4.06 -4.07
CA VAL A 332 6.19 -3.22 -2.94
C VAL A 332 6.42 -3.99 -1.65
N ALA A 333 7.22 -3.42 -0.75
CA ALA A 333 7.62 -4.10 0.46
C ALA A 333 7.92 -3.16 1.62
N THR A 334 7.51 -3.54 2.82
CA THR A 334 8.05 -3.03 4.08
C THR A 334 9.40 -3.71 4.32
N LEU A 335 10.47 -3.22 3.67
CA LEU A 335 11.67 -4.04 3.49
C LEU A 335 12.79 -3.72 4.47
N THR A 336 13.13 -2.44 4.67
CA THR A 336 14.33 -2.10 5.45
C THR A 336 14.10 -1.01 6.49
N GLY A 337 14.64 -1.21 7.70
CA GLY A 337 14.73 -0.11 8.69
C GLY A 337 15.64 1.03 8.22
N ALA A 338 16.55 0.75 7.29
CA ALA A 338 17.44 1.74 6.69
C ALA A 338 16.68 2.80 5.86
N ILE A 339 15.54 2.46 5.22
CA ILE A 339 14.78 3.47 4.48
C ILE A 339 14.11 4.44 5.43
N LEU A 340 13.62 3.95 6.58
CA LEU A 340 13.04 4.79 7.63
C LEU A 340 14.09 5.74 8.19
N SER A 341 15.32 5.27 8.40
CA SER A 341 16.44 6.11 8.83
C SER A 341 16.81 7.18 7.81
N SER A 342 16.58 6.92 6.51
CA SER A 342 16.95 7.81 5.41
C SER A 342 15.87 8.84 5.07
N LEU A 343 14.60 8.43 5.05
CA LEU A 343 13.47 9.20 4.54
C LEU A 343 12.38 9.49 5.59
N GLY A 344 12.52 8.94 6.79
CA GLY A 344 11.51 9.01 7.85
C GLY A 344 10.16 8.46 7.41
N HIS A 345 9.09 9.02 7.96
CA HIS A 345 7.71 8.69 7.59
C HIS A 345 7.16 9.57 6.46
N VAL A 346 8.04 10.19 5.66
CA VAL A 346 7.65 11.23 4.69
C VAL A 346 7.59 10.69 3.27
N TYR A 347 8.60 9.92 2.85
CA TYR A 347 8.73 9.40 1.49
C TYR A 347 8.89 7.88 1.48
N THR A 348 8.19 7.22 0.56
CA THR A 348 8.53 5.87 0.13
C THR A 348 9.84 5.90 -0.67
N GLY A 349 10.74 4.94 -0.43
CA GLY A 349 11.96 4.78 -1.22
C GLY A 349 11.69 4.03 -2.52
N VAL A 350 12.12 4.57 -3.66
CA VAL A 350 11.94 3.96 -4.98
C VAL A 350 13.29 3.71 -5.64
N PHE A 351 13.55 2.47 -6.04
CA PHE A 351 14.79 2.06 -6.70
C PHE A 351 14.46 1.54 -8.09
N SER A 352 15.32 1.80 -9.07
CA SER A 352 15.18 1.22 -10.41
C SER A 352 16.50 1.31 -11.18
N GLN A 353 16.74 0.30 -12.02
CA GLN A 353 17.81 0.31 -13.01
C GLN A 353 17.48 1.13 -14.27
N SER A 354 16.21 1.51 -14.45
CA SER A 354 15.71 2.20 -15.65
C SER A 354 15.26 3.62 -15.32
N ASP A 355 16.02 4.61 -15.81
CA ASP A 355 15.71 6.04 -15.65
C ASP A 355 14.33 6.40 -16.20
N ALA A 356 13.97 5.80 -17.34
CA ALA A 356 12.68 6.04 -17.97
C ALA A 356 11.52 5.50 -17.12
N LYS A 357 11.65 4.27 -16.60
CA LYS A 357 10.60 3.63 -15.79
C LYS A 357 10.41 4.33 -14.44
N VAL A 358 11.49 4.65 -13.73
CA VAL A 358 11.37 5.40 -12.48
C VAL A 358 10.79 6.79 -12.70
N LYS A 359 11.16 7.50 -13.77
CA LYS A 359 10.56 8.81 -14.08
C LYS A 359 9.05 8.70 -14.32
N SER A 360 8.60 7.66 -15.04
CA SER A 360 7.17 7.39 -15.24
C SER A 360 6.45 7.12 -13.92
N PHE A 361 7.06 6.30 -13.04
CA PHE A 361 6.50 5.98 -11.73
C PHE A 361 6.42 7.21 -10.81
N LEU A 362 7.48 8.01 -10.72
CA LEU A 362 7.51 9.26 -9.93
C LEU A 362 6.44 10.26 -10.43
N LYS A 363 6.21 10.31 -11.75
CA LYS A 363 5.15 11.13 -12.34
C LYS A 363 3.77 10.65 -11.90
N ALA A 364 3.51 9.34 -11.95
CA ALA A 364 2.25 8.76 -11.50
C ALA A 364 1.99 9.08 -10.01
N ALA A 365 2.99 8.89 -9.14
CA ALA A 365 2.90 9.22 -7.73
C ALA A 365 2.61 10.72 -7.50
N SER A 366 3.27 11.60 -8.25
CA SER A 366 3.03 13.04 -8.18
C SER A 366 1.60 13.43 -8.59
N GLN A 367 1.05 12.80 -9.63
CA GLN A 367 -0.34 13.03 -10.08
C GLN A 367 -1.37 12.64 -9.01
N VAL A 368 -1.11 11.57 -8.25
CA VAL A 368 -2.00 11.13 -7.17
C VAL A 368 -1.67 11.71 -5.80
N LYS A 369 -0.64 12.57 -5.73
CA LYS A 369 -0.16 13.24 -4.51
C LYS A 369 0.36 12.27 -3.45
N GLU A 370 1.04 11.20 -3.87
CA GLU A 370 1.81 10.33 -2.97
C GLU A 370 3.30 10.67 -3.02
N LYS A 371 3.93 10.72 -1.85
CA LYS A 371 5.32 11.15 -1.69
C LYS A 371 6.26 9.96 -1.86
N VAL A 372 6.99 9.98 -2.96
CA VAL A 372 8.00 8.97 -3.30
C VAL A 372 9.35 9.66 -3.58
N TRP A 373 10.44 8.98 -3.29
CA TRP A 373 11.80 9.50 -3.53
C TRP A 373 12.67 8.45 -4.19
N ARG A 374 13.39 8.84 -5.26
CA ARG A 374 14.32 7.94 -5.94
C ARG A 374 15.59 7.74 -5.13
N MET A 375 15.90 6.49 -4.83
CA MET A 375 17.12 6.05 -4.16
C MET A 375 18.12 5.49 -5.18
N PRO A 376 19.43 5.56 -4.89
CA PRO A 376 20.46 5.09 -5.83
C PRO A 376 20.52 3.57 -5.89
N MET A 377 20.82 3.04 -7.08
CA MET A 377 21.29 1.67 -7.29
C MET A 377 22.70 1.75 -7.88
N HIS A 378 23.62 0.95 -7.34
CA HIS A 378 25.00 0.91 -7.80
C HIS A 378 25.61 -0.46 -7.48
N GLU A 379 26.51 -0.95 -8.33
CA GLU A 379 27.18 -2.25 -8.15
C GLU A 379 27.98 -2.34 -6.83
N ASP A 380 28.45 -1.22 -6.29
CA ASP A 380 29.14 -1.19 -5.00
C ASP A 380 28.25 -1.62 -3.82
N TYR A 381 26.94 -1.42 -3.92
CA TYR A 381 25.99 -1.89 -2.90
C TYR A 381 25.77 -3.40 -2.97
N ASP A 382 26.17 -4.05 -4.05
CA ASP A 382 25.98 -5.48 -4.27
C ASP A 382 27.16 -6.33 -3.78
N LYS A 383 28.30 -5.69 -3.45
CA LYS A 383 29.48 -6.36 -2.91
C LYS A 383 29.17 -7.21 -1.67
N GLY A 384 28.27 -6.72 -0.81
CA GLY A 384 27.82 -7.44 0.37
C GLY A 384 27.03 -8.70 0.01
N ASN A 385 26.12 -8.61 -0.97
CA ASN A 385 25.35 -9.77 -1.45
C ASN A 385 26.25 -10.80 -2.13
N LYS A 386 27.33 -10.39 -2.81
CA LYS A 386 28.28 -11.27 -3.50
C LYS A 386 29.43 -11.75 -2.62
N SER A 387 29.33 -11.59 -1.30
CA SER A 387 30.42 -11.89 -0.36
C SER A 387 30.39 -13.30 0.22
N SER A 388 29.32 -14.08 -0.02
CA SER A 388 29.19 -15.46 0.47
C SER A 388 30.38 -16.34 0.04
N LYS A 389 30.77 -17.27 0.92
CA LYS A 389 31.81 -18.28 0.64
C LYS A 389 31.26 -19.64 0.27
N VAL A 390 29.96 -19.86 0.47
CA VAL A 390 29.31 -21.17 0.37
C VAL A 390 28.10 -21.17 -0.57
N ALA A 391 27.66 -20.00 -1.03
CA ALA A 391 26.51 -19.82 -1.91
C ALA A 391 26.78 -18.74 -2.97
N ASP A 392 25.89 -18.61 -3.95
CA ASP A 392 26.01 -17.58 -5.00
C ASP A 392 25.77 -16.17 -4.43
N LEU A 393 24.88 -16.06 -3.44
CA LEU A 393 24.48 -14.81 -2.80
C LEU A 393 24.42 -14.95 -1.28
N LEU A 394 24.56 -13.82 -0.59
CA LEU A 394 24.31 -13.62 0.83
C LEU A 394 23.11 -12.69 0.98
N ASN A 395 22.11 -13.04 1.79
CA ASN A 395 20.89 -12.22 1.87
C ASN A 395 21.14 -10.85 2.52
N TRP A 396 22.08 -10.76 3.44
CA TRP A 396 22.43 -9.53 4.15
C TRP A 396 23.91 -9.48 4.52
N SER A 397 24.48 -8.28 4.61
CA SER A 397 25.89 -8.12 4.98
C SER A 397 26.12 -6.77 5.65
N SER A 398 26.80 -6.78 6.80
CA SER A 398 27.22 -5.55 7.48
C SER A 398 28.32 -4.77 6.74
N THR A 399 28.91 -5.35 5.68
CA THR A 399 29.94 -4.70 4.87
C THR A 399 29.41 -3.49 4.09
N VAL A 400 28.12 -3.49 3.76
CA VAL A 400 27.43 -2.37 3.10
C VAL A 400 26.53 -1.69 4.13
N ARG A 401 26.83 -0.43 4.48
CA ARG A 401 26.09 0.29 5.53
C ARG A 401 24.68 0.71 5.11
N GLN A 402 24.43 0.92 3.82
CA GLN A 402 23.13 1.33 3.31
C GLN A 402 22.36 0.08 2.87
N ASP A 403 21.58 -0.49 3.79
CA ASP A 403 20.88 -1.75 3.56
C ASP A 403 19.73 -1.64 2.53
N SER A 404 19.05 -0.49 2.41
CA SER A 404 17.96 -0.36 1.41
C SER A 404 18.44 -0.55 -0.04
N SER A 405 19.64 -0.06 -0.35
CA SER A 405 20.29 -0.16 -1.66
C SER A 405 20.88 -1.56 -1.83
N GLN A 406 21.45 -2.14 -0.77
CA GLN A 406 21.87 -3.53 -0.78
C GLN A 406 20.68 -4.48 -1.05
N ALA A 407 19.55 -4.26 -0.39
CA ALA A 407 18.32 -5.03 -0.55
C ALA A 407 17.77 -4.89 -1.97
N ALA A 408 17.71 -3.67 -2.52
CA ALA A 408 17.31 -3.43 -3.90
C ALA A 408 18.24 -4.15 -4.91
N MET A 409 19.56 -4.16 -4.65
CA MET A 409 20.52 -4.91 -5.47
C MET A 409 20.34 -6.43 -5.34
N PHE A 410 20.03 -6.94 -4.14
CA PHE A 410 19.73 -8.35 -3.92
C PHE A 410 18.49 -8.77 -4.73
N LEU A 411 17.40 -7.99 -4.67
CA LEU A 411 16.17 -8.29 -5.41
C LEU A 411 16.37 -8.24 -6.93
N LYS A 412 17.20 -7.32 -7.42
CA LYS A 412 17.56 -7.21 -8.84
C LYS A 412 18.16 -8.51 -9.39
N GLU A 413 18.82 -9.33 -8.58
CA GLU A 413 19.37 -10.62 -9.02
C GLU A 413 18.29 -11.63 -9.48
N PHE A 414 17.01 -11.37 -9.21
CA PHE A 414 15.89 -12.28 -9.48
C PHE A 414 14.90 -11.79 -10.54
N VAL A 415 15.15 -10.63 -11.18
CA VAL A 415 14.24 -10.05 -12.19
C VAL A 415 14.66 -10.28 -13.64
N LYS A 416 15.75 -11.03 -13.87
CA LYS A 416 16.35 -11.25 -15.21
C LYS A 416 16.61 -9.90 -15.90
N ASP A 417 16.25 -9.77 -17.18
CA ASP A 417 16.42 -8.56 -17.98
C ASP A 417 15.16 -7.67 -18.00
N VAL A 418 14.21 -7.89 -17.09
CA VAL A 418 12.93 -7.16 -17.06
C VAL A 418 13.11 -5.77 -16.45
N ASP A 419 12.38 -4.78 -16.98
CA ASP A 419 12.32 -3.44 -16.39
C ASP A 419 11.79 -3.53 -14.95
N TYR A 420 12.53 -3.00 -13.99
CA TYR A 420 12.30 -3.27 -12.57
C TYR A 420 12.25 -2.00 -11.72
N ILE A 421 11.25 -1.92 -10.85
CA ILE A 421 11.09 -0.88 -9.83
C ILE A 421 10.85 -1.56 -8.47
N HIS A 422 11.67 -1.22 -7.48
CA HIS A 422 11.46 -1.61 -6.09
C HIS A 422 10.92 -0.43 -5.28
N CYS A 423 9.85 -0.66 -4.52
CA CYS A 423 9.27 0.33 -3.61
C CYS A 423 9.40 -0.13 -2.15
N ASP A 424 10.32 0.49 -1.40
CA ASP A 424 10.44 0.29 0.03
C ASP A 424 9.50 1.24 0.79
N ILE A 425 8.39 0.69 1.26
CA ILE A 425 7.33 1.39 1.96
C ILE A 425 7.45 1.29 3.49
N ALA A 426 8.55 0.76 4.05
CA ALA A 426 8.67 0.54 5.50
C ALA A 426 8.39 1.79 6.35
N GLY A 427 8.75 2.99 5.86
CA GLY A 427 8.43 4.25 6.55
C GLY A 427 7.00 4.77 6.35
N THR A 428 6.26 4.25 5.38
CA THR A 428 5.01 4.85 4.87
C THR A 428 3.81 3.91 4.88
N ALA A 429 4.00 2.61 5.15
CA ALA A 429 2.93 1.62 5.20
C ALA A 429 1.96 1.87 6.37
N ASP A 430 2.51 2.29 7.52
CA ASP A 430 1.78 2.76 8.69
C ASP A 430 2.42 4.05 9.25
N PHE A 431 1.66 4.75 10.08
CA PHE A 431 2.18 5.84 10.90
C PHE A 431 1.55 5.78 12.29
N LYS A 432 2.38 5.54 13.32
CA LYS A 432 1.92 5.40 14.72
C LYS A 432 0.83 4.34 14.87
N GLY A 433 0.95 3.23 14.15
CA GLY A 433 -0.03 2.15 14.19
C GLY A 433 -1.31 2.41 13.39
N GLU A 434 -1.40 3.52 12.64
CA GLU A 434 -2.48 3.77 11.68
C GLU A 434 -2.07 3.29 10.28
N PRO A 435 -2.79 2.33 9.67
CA PRO A 435 -2.49 1.86 8.33
C PRO A 435 -2.75 2.95 7.29
N GLN A 436 -1.87 3.08 6.31
CA GLN A 436 -1.95 4.15 5.31
C GLN A 436 -2.53 3.71 3.95
N GLY A 437 -2.37 2.43 3.56
CA GLY A 437 -2.73 1.97 2.22
C GLY A 437 -1.95 2.69 1.10
N VAL A 438 -0.71 3.08 1.39
CA VAL A 438 0.16 3.85 0.47
C VAL A 438 0.40 3.11 -0.85
N LEU A 439 0.64 3.86 -1.92
CA LEU A 439 0.92 3.40 -3.29
C LEU A 439 -0.25 2.72 -4.01
N VAL A 440 -1.38 2.41 -3.38
CA VAL A 440 -2.54 1.85 -4.09
C VAL A 440 -2.96 2.79 -5.22
N ALA A 441 -3.06 4.10 -4.94
CA ALA A 441 -3.39 5.09 -5.95
C ALA A 441 -2.26 5.25 -6.98
N THR A 442 -0.99 5.26 -6.55
CA THR A 442 0.17 5.36 -7.45
C THR A 442 0.23 4.21 -8.44
N LEU A 443 0.00 2.97 -7.99
CA LEU A 443 0.04 1.80 -8.86
C LEU A 443 -1.09 1.81 -9.90
N VAL A 444 -2.30 2.21 -9.50
CA VAL A 444 -3.42 2.40 -10.43
C VAL A 444 -3.08 3.47 -11.49
N GLU A 445 -2.56 4.62 -11.07
CA GLU A 445 -2.16 5.70 -11.99
C GLU A 445 -0.96 5.31 -12.86
N PHE A 446 -0.03 4.53 -12.33
CA PHE A 446 1.10 4.00 -13.09
C PHE A 446 0.61 3.06 -14.20
N ALA A 447 -0.30 2.12 -13.90
CA ALA A 447 -0.91 1.25 -14.91
C ALA A 447 -1.64 2.05 -16.02
N LYS A 448 -2.35 3.14 -15.65
CA LYS A 448 -3.01 4.03 -16.62
C LYS A 448 -2.04 4.69 -17.59
N ASN A 449 -0.84 5.02 -17.13
CA ASN A 449 0.19 5.75 -17.87
C ASN A 449 1.12 4.87 -18.72
N LEU A 450 1.09 3.55 -18.53
CA LEU A 450 1.85 2.59 -19.34
C LEU A 450 1.24 2.38 -20.72
#